data_AF-A0A926BRS8-F1
#
_entry.id   AF-A0A926BRS8-F1
#
_cell.length_a   1.000
_cell.length_b   1.000
_cell.length_c   1.000
_cell.angle_alpha   90.00
_cell.angle_beta   90.00
_cell.angle_gamma   90.00
#
_symmetry.space_group_name_H-M   'P 1'
#
loop_
_entity.id
_entity.type
_entity.pdbx_description
1 polymer ?
#
loop_
_entity_poly.entity_id
_entity_poly.type
_entity_poly.pdbx_seq_one_letter_code
_entity_poly.pdbx_strand_id
1 'polypeptide(L)'
;MKRTKQRIKPMANRGQSVFALQHIETGEYICLRQSGKEYLACFTDGDSAFQFRSELGLVEYVDISRLRLGDAPFDHFWLDGEMIGRGVLTDCDPAHR
;
A
#
# COMPACT_ATOMS: atom_id res chain seq x y z
N MET A 1 -12.29 20.14 -23.09
CA MET A 1 -11.44 18.93 -23.10
C MET A 1 -10.63 18.92 -21.80
N LYS A 2 -10.97 18.03 -20.87
CA LYS A 2 -10.32 17.98 -19.54
C LYS A 2 -8.88 17.49 -19.75
N ARG A 3 -7.89 18.32 -19.42
CA ARG A 3 -6.48 17.94 -19.39
C ARG A 3 -6.35 16.79 -18.39
N THR A 4 -6.22 15.57 -18.89
CA THR A 4 -5.79 14.42 -18.10
C THR A 4 -4.40 14.78 -17.60
N LYS A 5 -4.31 15.27 -16.36
CA LYS A 5 -3.05 15.37 -15.65
C LYS A 5 -2.53 13.94 -15.60
N GLN A 6 -1.61 13.63 -16.51
CA GLN A 6 -0.72 12.49 -16.37
C GLN A 6 0.03 12.78 -15.06
N ARG A 7 -0.52 12.33 -13.94
CA ARG A 7 0.19 12.32 -12.66
C ARG A 7 1.45 11.53 -12.99
N ILE A 8 2.58 12.23 -12.98
CA ILE A 8 3.90 11.64 -13.03
C ILE A 8 3.85 10.56 -11.94
N LYS A 9 3.78 9.29 -12.35
CA LYS A 9 3.55 8.19 -11.43
C LYS A 9 4.72 8.21 -10.45
N PRO A 10 4.52 8.46 -9.16
CA PRO A 10 5.62 8.34 -8.22
C PRO A 10 6.05 6.89 -8.28
N MET A 11 7.28 6.65 -8.76
CA MET A 11 7.89 5.33 -8.66
C MET A 11 7.84 4.96 -7.18
N ALA A 12 7.11 3.90 -6.85
CA ALA A 12 6.91 3.51 -5.46
C ALA A 12 8.28 3.28 -4.82
N ASN A 13 8.59 4.04 -3.77
CA ASN A 13 9.90 4.01 -3.16
C ASN A 13 9.91 3.00 -2.01
N ARG A 14 10.98 2.20 -1.90
CA ARG A 14 11.17 1.26 -0.78
C ARG A 14 11.12 1.96 0.58
N GLY A 15 11.68 3.17 0.67
CA GLY A 15 11.66 3.98 1.89
C GLY A 15 10.33 4.69 2.16
N GLN A 16 9.37 4.62 1.23
CA GLN A 16 8.08 5.30 1.41
C GLN A 16 7.28 4.66 2.54
N SER A 17 6.76 5.50 3.42
CA SER A 17 5.78 5.08 4.42
C SER A 17 4.40 4.97 3.77
N VAL A 18 3.77 3.81 3.95
CA VAL A 18 2.44 3.49 3.48
C VAL A 18 1.59 3.01 4.67
N PHE A 19 0.28 3.08 4.49
CA PHE A 19 -0.71 2.61 5.43
C PHE A 19 -1.27 1.28 4.92
N ALA A 20 -1.30 0.27 5.77
CA ALA A 20 -1.91 -1.02 5.47
C ALA A 20 -2.90 -1.39 6.56
N LEU A 21 -3.85 -2.25 6.22
CA LEU A 21 -4.83 -2.76 7.17
C LEU A 21 -4.21 -3.97 7.88
N GLN A 22 -4.21 -3.93 9.21
CA GLN A 22 -3.67 -4.97 10.07
C GLN A 22 -4.76 -5.45 11.01
N HIS A 23 -4.99 -6.75 11.08
CA HIS A 23 -5.97 -7.37 11.96
C HIS A 23 -5.60 -7.12 13.42
N ILE A 24 -6.55 -6.65 14.23
CA ILE A 24 -6.27 -6.18 15.59
C ILE A 24 -5.93 -7.31 16.56
N GLU A 25 -6.49 -8.50 16.34
CA GLU A 25 -6.29 -9.65 17.25
C GLU A 25 -5.06 -10.49 16.87
N THR A 26 -4.81 -10.66 15.56
CA THR A 26 -3.74 -11.56 15.07
C THR A 26 -2.50 -10.81 14.60
N GLY A 27 -2.59 -9.51 14.36
CA GLY A 27 -1.50 -8.72 13.78
C GLY A 27 -1.24 -9.03 12.30
N GLU A 28 -2.09 -9.80 11.64
CA GLU A 28 -1.93 -10.17 10.23
C GLU A 28 -2.34 -9.03 9.30
N TYR A 29 -1.69 -8.92 8.15
CA TYR A 29 -2.03 -7.88 7.18
C TYR A 29 -3.09 -8.34 6.18
N ILE A 30 -3.98 -7.43 5.81
CA ILE A 30 -5.00 -7.69 4.81
C ILE A 30 -4.38 -7.67 3.41
N CYS A 31 -4.50 -8.81 2.72
CA CYS A 31 -4.00 -9.00 1.38
C CYS A 31 -5.15 -9.23 0.39
N LEU A 32 -5.01 -8.64 -0.81
CA LEU A 32 -5.91 -8.84 -1.92
C LEU A 32 -5.38 -9.98 -2.78
N ARG A 33 -6.19 -11.02 -2.99
CA ARG A 33 -5.84 -12.12 -3.88
C ARG A 33 -6.30 -11.82 -5.31
N GLN A 34 -5.36 -11.68 -6.24
CA GLN A 34 -5.67 -11.54 -7.67
C GLN A 34 -4.75 -12.42 -8.50
N SER A 35 -5.30 -13.15 -9.47
CA SER A 35 -4.55 -14.02 -10.39
C SER A 35 -3.60 -15.01 -9.69
N GLY A 36 -4.03 -15.55 -8.53
CA GLY A 36 -3.24 -16.49 -7.73
C GLY A 36 -2.11 -15.86 -6.92
N LYS A 37 -2.00 -14.54 -6.89
CA LYS A 37 -1.00 -13.79 -6.11
C LYS A 37 -1.68 -12.99 -5.01
N GLU A 38 -0.96 -12.81 -3.90
CA GLU A 38 -1.43 -12.06 -2.73
C GLU A 38 -0.72 -10.71 -2.72
N TYR A 39 -1.50 -9.64 -2.84
CA TYR A 39 -1.04 -8.26 -2.87
C TYR A 39 -1.38 -7.60 -1.55
N LEU A 40 -0.39 -7.12 -0.81
CA LEU A 40 -0.63 -6.34 0.40
C LEU A 40 -1.39 -5.06 0.04
N ALA A 41 -2.55 -4.82 0.65
CA ALA A 41 -3.29 -3.57 0.45
C ALA A 41 -2.56 -2.42 1.14
N CYS A 42 -2.03 -1.49 0.35
CA CYS A 42 -1.26 -0.35 0.81
C CYS A 42 -1.85 0.96 0.27
N PHE A 43 -1.77 2.00 1.09
CA PHE A 43 -2.27 3.33 0.76
C PHE A 43 -1.17 4.34 1.07
N THR A 44 -1.00 5.33 0.20
CA THR A 44 -0.09 6.44 0.47
C THR A 44 -0.69 7.44 1.46
N ASP A 45 -2.00 7.36 1.64
CA ASP A 45 -2.83 8.29 2.40
C ASP A 45 -3.69 7.53 3.41
N GLY A 46 -3.78 8.07 4.63
CA GLY A 46 -4.47 7.41 5.74
C GLY A 46 -5.99 7.42 5.57
N ASP A 47 -6.56 8.52 5.10
CA ASP A 47 -8.01 8.65 4.84
C ASP A 47 -8.48 7.61 3.81
N SER A 48 -7.67 7.38 2.78
CA SER A 48 -7.94 6.34 1.78
C SER A 48 -7.96 4.93 2.40
N ALA A 49 -7.06 4.63 3.34
CA ALA A 49 -7.07 3.37 4.08
C ALA A 49 -8.29 3.24 5.02
N PHE A 50 -8.71 4.34 5.67
CA PHE A 50 -9.93 4.38 6.49
C PHE A 50 -11.19 4.16 5.66
N GLN A 51 -11.27 4.79 4.48
CA GLN A 51 -12.37 4.61 3.56
C GLN A 51 -12.45 3.15 3.11
N PHE A 52 -11.33 2.57 2.67
CA PHE A 52 -11.27 1.17 2.25
C PHE A 52 -11.66 0.19 3.37
N ARG A 53 -11.18 0.42 4.60
CA ARG A 53 -11.59 -0.33 5.81
C ARG A 53 -13.10 -0.27 6.03
N SER A 54 -13.70 0.90 5.85
CA SER A 54 -15.14 1.12 6.00
C SER A 54 -15.95 0.41 4.91
N GLU A 55 -15.52 0.53 3.65
CA GLU A 55 -16.19 -0.10 2.50
C GLU A 55 -16.21 -1.64 2.59
N LEU A 56 -15.17 -2.24 3.17
CA LEU A 56 -15.12 -3.69 3.41
C LEU A 56 -15.88 -4.14 4.67
N GLY A 57 -16.40 -3.20 5.48
CA GLY A 57 -17.05 -3.53 6.76
C GLY A 57 -16.09 -4.10 7.80
N LEU A 58 -14.78 -3.84 7.67
CA LEU A 58 -13.75 -4.38 8.56
C LEU A 58 -13.43 -3.45 9.74
N VAL A 59 -14.25 -2.42 9.96
CA VAL A 59 -13.97 -1.36 10.94
C VAL A 59 -13.68 -1.92 12.31
N GLU A 60 -14.34 -2.98 12.76
CA GLU A 60 -14.15 -3.53 14.11
C GLU A 60 -13.04 -4.59 14.19
N TYR A 61 -12.45 -5.00 13.07
CA TYR A 61 -11.54 -6.15 12.98
C TYR A 61 -10.11 -5.79 12.60
N VAL A 62 -9.93 -4.67 11.90
CA VAL A 62 -8.62 -4.24 11.41
C VAL A 62 -8.35 -2.81 11.81
N ASP A 63 -7.09 -2.51 12.11
CA ASP A 63 -6.59 -1.16 12.32
C ASP A 63 -5.63 -0.75 11.20
N ILE A 64 -5.24 0.52 11.19
CA ILE A 64 -4.39 1.07 10.12
C ILE A 64 -2.98 1.20 10.65
N SER A 65 -2.12 0.32 10.15
CA SER A 65 -0.72 0.27 10.53
C SER A 65 0.14 0.97 9.48
N ARG A 66 1.05 1.83 9.95
CA ARG A 66 2.03 2.48 9.07
C ARG A 66 3.27 1.60 8.97
N LEU A 67 3.67 1.27 7.75
CA LEU A 67 4.91 0.53 7.47
C LEU A 67 5.66 1.09 6.27
N ARG A 68 6.92 0.71 6.12
CA ARG A 68 7.73 1.02 4.93
C ARG A 68 7.58 -0.10 3.92
N LEU A 69 7.33 0.25 2.65
CA LEU A 69 7.18 -0.76 1.57
C LEU A 69 8.37 -1.72 1.49
N GLY A 70 9.59 -1.23 1.74
CA GLY A 70 10.81 -2.03 1.75
C GLY A 70 10.91 -3.04 2.90
N ASP A 71 10.35 -2.72 4.07
CA ASP A 71 10.38 -3.56 5.28
C ASP A 71 9.28 -4.63 5.29
N ALA A 72 8.24 -4.46 4.47
CA ALA A 72 7.14 -5.40 4.42
C ALA A 72 7.61 -6.80 3.94
N PRO A 73 7.18 -7.90 4.59
CA PRO A 73 7.53 -9.26 4.19
C PRO A 73 6.69 -9.75 2.98
N PHE A 74 6.43 -8.88 2.00
CA PHE A 74 5.59 -9.16 0.84
C PHE A 74 6.32 -8.82 -0.47
N ASP A 75 6.06 -9.62 -1.51
CA ASP A 75 6.63 -9.41 -2.85
C ASP A 75 5.70 -8.64 -3.80
N HIS A 76 4.42 -8.52 -3.44
CA HIS A 76 3.41 -7.86 -4.26
C HIS A 76 2.58 -6.92 -3.39
N PHE A 77 2.30 -5.74 -3.93
CA PHE A 77 1.57 -4.68 -3.25
C PHE A 77 0.49 -4.13 -4.15
N TRP A 78 -0.66 -3.84 -3.57
CA TRP A 78 -1.71 -3.07 -4.20
C TRP A 78 -1.68 -1.67 -3.59
N LEU A 79 -1.01 -0.74 -4.27
CA LEU A 79 -0.76 0.62 -3.80
C LEU A 79 -1.70 1.60 -4.50
N ASP A 80 -2.65 2.18 -3.78
CA ASP A 80 -3.57 3.22 -4.31
C ASP A 80 -4.30 2.81 -5.60
N GLY A 81 -4.64 1.51 -5.75
CA GLY A 81 -5.25 0.99 -6.98
C GLY A 81 -4.27 0.35 -7.99
N GLU A 82 -2.97 0.53 -7.82
CA GLU A 82 -1.95 -0.03 -8.72
C GLU A 82 -1.30 -1.29 -8.16
N MET A 83 -1.17 -2.31 -8.99
CA MET A 83 -0.44 -3.53 -8.65
C MET A 83 1.04 -3.36 -8.95
N ILE A 84 1.84 -3.37 -7.90
CA ILE A 84 3.29 -3.23 -8.00
C ILE A 84 3.96 -4.45 -7.38
N GLY A 85 5.04 -4.91 -8.00
CA GLY A 85 5.92 -5.92 -7.43
C GLY A 85 7.06 -5.28 -6.65
N ARG A 86 7.62 -5.98 -5.68
CA ARG A 86 8.80 -5.53 -4.93
C ARG A 86 10.00 -5.20 -5.84
N GLY A 87 10.08 -5.89 -6.99
CA GLY A 87 11.11 -5.66 -8.00
C GLY A 87 11.02 -4.31 -8.72
N VAL A 88 9.87 -3.63 -8.69
CA VAL A 88 9.73 -2.28 -9.28
C VAL A 88 9.92 -1.16 -8.26
N LEU A 89 10.09 -1.50 -6.97
CA LEU A 89 10.35 -0.50 -5.94
C LEU A 89 11.75 0.08 -6.11
N THR A 90 11.83 1.36 -6.39
CA THR A 90 13.11 2.07 -6.49
C THR A 90 13.64 2.38 -5.09
N ASP A 91 14.93 2.19 -4.89
CA ASP A 91 15.65 2.74 -3.75
C ASP A 91 15.98 4.19 -4.10
N CYS A 92 15.06 5.12 -3.81
CA CYS A 92 15.40 6.53 -3.87
C CYS A 92 15.93 6.87 -2.48
N ASP A 93 17.21 6.55 -2.25
CA ASP A 93 17.96 6.96 -1.08
C ASP A 93 18.06 8.49 -1.06
N PRO A 94 17.46 9.20 -0.08
CA PRO A 94 17.55 10.64 0.00
C PRO A 94 18.89 11.13 0.61
N ALA A 95 19.90 10.27 0.83
CA ALA A 95 21.11 10.60 1.60
C ALA A 95 22.37 10.86 0.76
N HIS A 96 22.23 11.31 -0.49
CA HIS A 96 23.33 11.94 -1.25
C HIS A 96 22.92 13.32 -1.78
N ARG A 97 22.87 14.31 -0.89
CA ARG A 97 22.97 15.72 -1.29
C ARG A 97 23.86 16.49 -0.34
#